data_AF-A0A6C0PWG2-F1
#
_entry.id   AF-A0A6C0PWG2-F1
#
_cell.length_a   1.000
_cell.length_b   1.000
_cell.length_c   1.000
_cell.angle_alpha   90.00
_cell.angle_beta   90.00
_cell.angle_gamma   90.00
#
_symmetry.space_group_name_H-M   'P 1'
#
loop_
_entity.id
_entity.type
_entity.pdbx_description
1 polymer ?
#
loop_
_entity_poly.entity_id
_entity_poly.type
_entity_poly.pdbx_seq_one_letter_code
_entity_poly.pdbx_strand_id
1 'polypeptide(L)'
;MTRAAPRDCRAPRPSPARTATGTTSSAFTPGLVGDDGVIRGPAGQGRAAVVAQDDIADAATAVLTHAPEHAGATYDLTGPQSLTFDEIAAVLTTATGRTITYRPETDEEAYRSRASYGAPDWQLDAWVSTYTAVAAGELDGADDAVPRLTGRPATPLADVVR
;
A
#
# COMPACT_ATOMS: atom_id res chain seq x y z
N MET A 1 4.55 48.82 16.88
CA MET A 1 4.89 48.42 15.50
C MET A 1 6.26 47.75 15.52
N THR A 2 6.31 46.41 15.58
CA THR A 2 7.56 45.65 15.55
C THR A 2 7.48 44.69 14.37
N ARG A 3 8.35 44.90 13.37
CA ARG A 3 8.38 44.14 12.12
C ARG A 3 9.09 42.81 12.37
N ALA A 4 8.39 41.68 12.20
CA ALA A 4 9.02 40.37 12.21
C ALA A 4 9.90 40.18 10.95
N ALA A 5 11.08 39.58 11.12
CA ALA A 5 12.01 39.25 10.05
C ALA A 5 11.52 38.04 9.22
N PRO A 6 11.87 37.95 7.91
CA PRO A 6 11.41 36.86 7.06
C PRO A 6 12.08 35.53 7.45
N ARG A 7 11.28 34.47 7.56
CA ARG A 7 11.78 33.09 7.74
C ARG A 7 12.27 32.58 6.39
N ASP A 8 13.54 32.19 6.34
CA ASP A 8 14.16 31.55 5.18
C ASP A 8 13.66 30.11 5.08
N CYS A 9 12.83 29.80 4.08
CA CYS A 9 12.20 28.50 3.86
C CYS A 9 13.12 27.49 3.13
N ARG A 10 14.42 27.48 3.44
CA ARG A 10 15.35 26.54 2.80
C ARG A 10 15.38 25.22 3.55
N ALA A 11 14.61 24.24 3.08
CA ALA A 11 14.69 22.87 3.56
C ALA A 11 16.12 22.29 3.36
N PRO A 12 16.65 21.50 4.31
CA PRO A 12 17.96 20.89 4.16
C PRO A 12 17.95 19.90 2.99
N ARG A 13 19.00 19.95 2.16
CA ARG A 13 19.18 19.00 1.05
C ARG A 13 19.51 17.61 1.60
N PRO A 14 18.86 16.53 1.12
CA PRO A 14 19.23 15.19 1.53
C PRO A 14 20.66 14.84 1.07
N SER A 15 21.40 14.16 1.95
CA SER A 15 22.77 13.69 1.71
C SER A 15 22.80 12.55 0.68
N PRO A 16 23.76 12.51 -0.27
CA PRO A 16 23.80 11.47 -1.29
C PRO A 16 24.58 10.25 -0.77
N ALA A 17 23.92 9.33 -0.06
CA ALA A 17 24.50 8.02 0.23
C ALA A 17 23.47 6.96 0.66
N ARG A 18 22.74 6.40 -0.29
CA ARG A 18 22.50 4.95 -0.35
C ARG A 18 21.99 4.60 -1.74
N THR A 19 22.88 4.06 -2.56
CA THR A 19 22.52 3.36 -3.79
C THR A 19 21.66 2.17 -3.38
N ALA A 20 20.34 2.32 -3.51
CA ALA A 20 19.41 1.19 -3.48
C ALA A 20 19.57 0.46 -4.82
N THR A 21 20.49 -0.49 -4.86
CA THR A 21 20.65 -1.39 -6.00
C THR A 21 19.43 -2.30 -6.04
N GLY A 22 18.51 -2.03 -6.97
CA GLY A 22 17.42 -2.93 -7.37
C GLY A 22 16.26 -3.03 -6.40
N THR A 23 15.26 -2.15 -6.52
CA THR A 23 13.93 -2.38 -5.96
C THR A 23 13.25 -3.45 -6.83
N THR A 24 13.40 -4.73 -6.49
CA THR A 24 12.48 -5.76 -7.00
C THR A 24 11.09 -5.47 -6.44
N SER A 25 10.04 -5.54 -7.27
CA SER A 25 8.62 -5.27 -6.94
C SER A 25 8.05 -6.08 -5.74
N SER A 26 8.82 -7.03 -5.20
CA SER A 26 8.53 -7.87 -4.05
C SER A 26 8.55 -7.15 -2.68
N ALA A 27 8.61 -5.82 -2.61
CA ALA A 27 8.64 -5.07 -1.34
C ALA A 27 7.40 -5.28 -0.44
N PHE A 28 6.29 -5.78 -1.01
CA PHE A 28 5.04 -6.03 -0.28
C PHE A 28 5.10 -7.25 0.67
N THR A 29 5.89 -8.28 0.33
CA THR A 29 5.81 -9.59 0.97
C THR A 29 6.53 -9.69 2.33
N PRO A 30 7.73 -9.12 2.54
CA PRO A 30 8.51 -9.35 3.78
C PRO A 30 7.92 -8.76 5.07
N GLY A 31 6.90 -7.89 4.99
CA GLY A 31 6.23 -7.31 6.17
C GLY A 31 4.79 -7.81 6.39
N LEU A 32 4.16 -8.40 5.38
CA LEU A 32 2.77 -8.85 5.44
C LEU A 32 2.64 -10.31 5.90
N VAL A 33 3.55 -11.17 5.44
CA VAL A 33 3.53 -12.61 5.73
C VAL A 33 4.50 -12.89 6.88
N GLY A 34 4.00 -13.43 7.99
CA GLY A 34 4.84 -13.85 9.09
C GLY A 34 5.83 -14.96 8.68
N ASP A 35 6.88 -15.18 9.49
CA ASP A 35 7.86 -16.24 9.24
C ASP A 35 7.23 -17.64 9.15
N ASP A 36 6.09 -17.82 9.83
CA ASP A 36 5.25 -19.01 9.82
C ASP A 36 4.33 -19.15 8.59
N GLY A 37 4.42 -18.22 7.63
CA GLY A 37 3.60 -18.22 6.42
C GLY A 37 2.19 -17.68 6.64
N VAL A 38 1.90 -16.99 7.74
CA VAL A 38 0.54 -16.53 8.02
C VAL A 38 0.43 -15.02 7.97
N ILE A 39 -0.54 -14.53 7.19
CA ILE A 39 -1.00 -13.15 7.21
C ILE A 39 -1.98 -13.00 8.38
N ARG A 40 -1.76 -12.00 9.22
CA ARG A 40 -2.53 -11.78 10.46
C ARG A 40 -3.09 -10.38 10.50
N GLY A 41 -4.37 -10.22 10.83
CA GLY A 41 -4.93 -8.91 11.09
C GLY A 41 -6.46 -8.88 11.18
N PRO A 42 -7.04 -7.77 11.65
CA PRO A 42 -8.47 -7.64 11.88
C PRO A 42 -9.23 -7.19 10.63
N ALA A 43 -8.90 -7.76 9.45
CA ALA A 43 -9.60 -7.42 8.20
C ALA A 43 -10.86 -8.26 7.96
N GLY A 44 -11.11 -9.29 8.79
CA GLY A 44 -12.27 -10.17 8.63
C GLY A 44 -12.38 -10.74 7.21
N GLN A 45 -13.52 -10.52 6.55
CA GLN A 45 -13.76 -10.86 5.16
C GLN A 45 -13.82 -9.62 4.24
N GLY A 46 -13.29 -8.50 4.73
CA GLY A 46 -13.16 -7.26 3.96
C GLY A 46 -12.29 -7.45 2.71
N ARG A 47 -12.53 -6.60 1.71
CA ARG A 47 -11.84 -6.66 0.42
C ARG A 47 -10.98 -5.40 0.23
N ALA A 48 -9.87 -5.55 -0.48
CA ALA A 48 -8.96 -4.47 -0.81
C ALA A 48 -8.58 -4.51 -2.28
N ALA A 49 -8.78 -3.40 -3.00
CA ALA A 49 -8.31 -3.21 -4.37
C ALA A 49 -6.85 -2.72 -4.41
N VAL A 50 -5.93 -3.62 -4.06
CA VAL A 50 -4.50 -3.30 -3.90
C VAL A 50 -3.85 -2.90 -5.23
N VAL A 51 -3.29 -1.69 -5.27
CA VAL A 51 -2.65 -1.12 -6.47
C VAL A 51 -1.13 -1.30 -6.45
N ALA A 52 -0.52 -1.54 -7.61
CA ALA A 52 0.94 -1.57 -7.74
C ALA A 52 1.53 -0.15 -7.59
N GLN A 53 2.66 -0.04 -6.90
CA GLN A 53 3.33 1.25 -6.72
C GLN A 53 3.76 1.86 -8.07
N ASP A 54 4.17 1.03 -9.03
CA ASP A 54 4.54 1.47 -10.38
C ASP A 54 3.34 2.04 -11.15
N ASP A 55 2.13 1.51 -10.93
CA ASP A 55 0.91 2.06 -11.54
C ASP A 55 0.56 3.43 -10.94
N ILE A 56 0.77 3.62 -9.63
CA ILE A 56 0.61 4.94 -9.00
C ILE A 56 1.62 5.93 -9.60
N ALA A 57 2.88 5.51 -9.78
CA ALA A 57 3.93 6.36 -10.33
C ALA A 57 3.62 6.77 -11.78
N ASP A 58 3.13 5.85 -12.60
CA ASP A 58 2.73 6.11 -13.98
C ASP A 58 1.50 7.03 -14.05
N ALA A 59 0.48 6.78 -13.23
CA ALA A 59 -0.69 7.65 -13.15
C ALA A 59 -0.33 9.06 -12.71
N ALA A 60 0.51 9.20 -11.68
CA ALA A 60 1.02 10.48 -11.22
C ALA A 60 1.84 11.19 -12.31
N THR A 61 2.66 10.46 -13.06
CA THR A 61 3.44 10.99 -14.19
C THR A 61 2.51 11.55 -15.27
N ALA A 62 1.49 10.79 -15.67
CA ALA A 62 0.52 11.22 -16.68
C ALA A 62 -0.20 12.51 -16.27
N VAL A 63 -0.64 12.59 -15.01
CA VAL A 63 -1.29 13.79 -14.43
C VAL A 63 -0.33 14.98 -14.43
N LEU A 64 0.91 14.80 -14.01
CA LEU A 64 1.89 15.89 -13.92
C LEU A 64 2.32 16.42 -15.30
N THR A 65 2.41 15.55 -16.31
CA THR A 65 2.81 15.96 -17.67
C THR A 65 1.68 16.62 -18.46
N HIS A 66 0.43 16.39 -18.08
CA HIS A 66 -0.77 16.98 -18.71
C HIS A 66 -1.61 17.78 -17.71
N ALA A 67 -0.95 18.46 -16.77
CA ALA A 67 -1.59 19.09 -15.61
C ALA A 67 -2.85 19.95 -15.90
N PRO A 68 -2.92 20.75 -16.99
CA PRO A 68 -4.13 21.51 -17.29
C PRO A 68 -5.38 20.66 -17.53
N GLU A 69 -5.22 19.44 -18.05
CA GLU A 69 -6.32 18.51 -18.36
C GLU A 69 -6.90 17.82 -17.12
N HIS A 70 -6.10 17.78 -16.05
CA HIS A 70 -6.45 17.10 -14.79
C HIS A 70 -6.71 18.07 -13.63
N ALA A 71 -6.77 19.38 -13.92
CA ALA A 71 -6.94 20.41 -12.90
C ALA A 71 -8.27 20.22 -12.15
N GLY A 72 -8.19 20.02 -10.84
CA GLY A 72 -9.35 19.81 -9.97
C GLY A 72 -9.98 18.42 -10.05
N ALA A 73 -9.40 17.49 -10.81
CA ALA A 73 -9.85 16.11 -10.85
C ALA A 73 -9.39 15.33 -9.61
N THR A 74 -10.16 14.32 -9.23
CA THR A 74 -9.82 13.32 -8.20
C THR A 74 -9.91 11.95 -8.85
N TYR A 75 -8.97 11.06 -8.50
CA TYR A 75 -8.85 9.73 -9.06
C TYR A 75 -8.61 8.72 -7.95
N ASP A 76 -9.35 7.62 -7.98
CA ASP A 76 -9.15 6.50 -7.08
C ASP A 76 -8.18 5.51 -7.75
N LEU A 77 -6.92 5.57 -7.35
CA LEU A 77 -5.89 4.71 -7.92
C LEU A 77 -5.91 3.35 -7.22
N THR A 78 -6.56 2.38 -7.86
CA THR A 78 -6.77 1.03 -7.34
C THR A 78 -6.18 -0.03 -8.27
N GLY A 79 -5.98 -1.23 -7.72
CA GLY A 79 -5.66 -2.40 -8.54
C GLY A 79 -6.86 -2.87 -9.36
N PRO A 80 -6.66 -3.78 -10.33
CA PRO A 80 -7.74 -4.22 -11.21
C PRO A 80 -8.80 -5.09 -10.51
N GLN A 81 -8.57 -5.49 -9.26
CA GLN A 81 -9.38 -6.47 -8.54
C GLN A 81 -9.43 -6.12 -7.04
N SER A 82 -10.63 -6.08 -6.46
CA SER A 82 -10.80 -6.17 -5.00
C SER A 82 -10.57 -7.61 -4.56
N LEU A 83 -9.72 -7.84 -3.55
CA LEU A 83 -9.41 -9.19 -3.04
C LEU A 83 -9.60 -9.27 -1.52
N THR A 84 -10.09 -10.40 -1.01
CA THR A 84 -9.98 -10.70 0.42
C THR A 84 -8.53 -11.05 0.79
N PHE A 85 -8.19 -11.02 2.08
CA PHE A 85 -6.88 -11.49 2.52
C PHE A 85 -6.67 -13.00 2.29
N ASP A 86 -7.73 -13.81 2.26
CA ASP A 86 -7.67 -15.22 1.83
C ASP A 86 -7.27 -15.34 0.35
N GLU A 87 -7.84 -14.52 -0.51
CA GLU A 87 -7.51 -14.47 -1.95
C GLU A 87 -6.08 -13.94 -2.17
N ILE A 88 -5.67 -12.90 -1.44
CA ILE A 88 -4.29 -12.40 -1.44
C ILE A 88 -3.31 -13.50 -1.02
N ALA A 89 -3.61 -14.25 0.04
CA ALA A 89 -2.79 -15.36 0.51
C ALA A 89 -2.66 -16.47 -0.54
N ALA A 90 -3.73 -16.76 -1.29
CA ALA A 90 -3.71 -17.73 -2.39
C ALA A 90 -2.83 -17.26 -3.57
N VAL A 91 -2.90 -15.98 -3.92
CA VAL A 91 -2.03 -15.38 -4.96
C VAL A 91 -0.56 -15.47 -4.54
N LEU A 92 -0.24 -15.08 -3.31
CA LEU A 92 1.13 -15.17 -2.77
C LEU A 92 1.62 -16.62 -2.70
N THR A 93 0.75 -17.55 -2.31
CA THR A 93 1.09 -18.98 -2.28
C THR A 93 1.52 -19.48 -3.66
N THR A 94 0.74 -19.12 -4.68
CA THR A 94 1.00 -19.53 -6.07
C THR A 94 2.31 -18.92 -6.59
N ALA A 95 2.55 -17.64 -6.32
CA ALA A 95 3.72 -16.93 -6.81
C ALA A 95 5.02 -17.35 -6.11
N THR A 96 4.97 -17.58 -4.79
CA THR A 96 6.17 -17.89 -3.99
C THR A 96 6.46 -19.39 -3.87
N GLY A 97 5.49 -20.25 -4.19
CA GLY A 97 5.57 -21.70 -3.96
C GLY A 97 5.57 -22.12 -2.48
N ARG A 98 5.37 -21.17 -1.54
CA ARG A 98 5.26 -21.40 -0.11
C ARG A 98 3.78 -21.40 0.28
N THR A 99 3.37 -22.28 1.20
CA THR A 99 2.00 -22.22 1.75
C THR A 99 1.83 -20.93 2.56
N ILE A 100 0.95 -20.05 2.09
CA ILE A 100 0.59 -18.79 2.77
C ILE A 100 -0.90 -18.81 3.05
N THR A 101 -1.28 -18.51 4.29
CA THR A 101 -2.70 -18.46 4.71
C THR A 101 -3.01 -17.14 5.40
N TYR A 102 -4.29 -16.81 5.49
CA TYR A 102 -4.78 -15.70 6.29
C TYR A 102 -5.44 -16.23 7.57
N ARG A 103 -5.12 -15.60 8.71
CA ARG A 103 -5.83 -15.81 9.97
C ARG A 103 -6.40 -14.46 10.44
N PRO A 104 -7.72 -14.29 10.45
CA PRO A 104 -8.32 -13.10 11.03
C PRO A 104 -7.99 -13.03 12.53
N GLU A 105 -7.77 -11.82 13.02
CA GLU A 105 -7.52 -11.51 14.44
C GLU A 105 -8.56 -10.51 14.94
N THR A 106 -8.78 -10.44 16.26
CA THR A 106 -9.41 -9.25 16.85
C THR A 106 -8.43 -8.08 16.89
N ASP A 107 -8.92 -6.86 17.12
CA ASP A 107 -8.05 -5.70 17.30
C ASP A 107 -7.04 -5.94 18.44
N GLU A 108 -7.50 -6.47 19.59
CA GLU A 108 -6.60 -6.75 20.72
C GLU A 108 -5.55 -7.81 20.40
N GLU A 109 -5.89 -8.83 19.61
CA GLU A 109 -4.94 -9.82 19.14
C GLU A 109 -3.92 -9.21 18.17
N ALA A 110 -4.37 -8.32 17.28
CA ALA A 110 -3.51 -7.64 16.31
C ALA A 110 -2.49 -6.71 16.97
N TYR A 111 -2.90 -5.94 17.98
CA TYR A 111 -1.97 -5.13 18.78
C TYR A 111 -1.00 -6.03 19.56
N ARG A 112 -1.50 -7.10 20.19
CA ARG A 112 -0.66 -8.02 20.97
C ARG A 112 0.38 -8.74 20.12
N SER A 113 0.00 -9.20 18.93
CA SER A 113 0.88 -9.91 18.01
C SER A 113 2.00 -9.02 17.45
N ARG A 114 1.73 -7.70 17.34
CA ARG A 114 2.67 -6.70 16.80
C ARG A 114 3.51 -5.99 17.86
N ALA A 115 3.17 -6.12 19.15
CA ALA A 115 3.94 -5.51 20.24
C ALA A 115 5.41 -5.98 20.28
N SER A 116 5.70 -7.19 19.78
CA SER A 116 7.06 -7.74 19.68
C SER A 116 7.97 -6.99 18.70
N TYR A 117 7.42 -6.21 17.77
CA TYR A 117 8.20 -5.46 16.78
C TYR A 117 8.92 -4.24 17.38
N GLY A 118 8.62 -3.85 18.63
CA GLY A 118 9.22 -2.67 19.26
C GLY A 118 8.90 -1.36 18.53
N ALA A 119 7.81 -1.35 17.74
CA ALA A 119 7.34 -0.17 17.02
C ALA A 119 6.69 0.82 18.00
N PRO A 120 6.82 2.14 17.77
CA PRO A 120 6.04 3.13 18.51
C PRO A 120 4.53 2.95 18.31
N ASP A 121 3.72 3.33 19.30
CA ASP A 121 2.26 3.15 19.30
C ASP A 121 1.59 3.67 18.02
N TRP A 122 1.96 4.88 17.56
CA TRP A 122 1.38 5.46 16.33
C TRP A 122 1.59 4.59 15.09
N GLN A 123 2.66 3.81 15.05
CA GLN A 123 2.97 2.91 13.93
C GLN A 123 2.15 1.63 14.02
N LEU A 124 1.92 1.12 15.24
CA LEU A 124 0.98 0.01 15.47
C LEU A 124 -0.44 0.41 15.07
N ASP A 125 -0.87 1.61 15.48
CA ASP A 125 -2.17 2.17 15.12
C ASP A 125 -2.33 2.28 13.60
N ALA A 126 -1.32 2.78 12.89
CA ALA A 126 -1.33 2.89 11.43
C ALA A 126 -1.45 1.51 10.76
N TRP A 127 -0.75 0.49 11.26
CA TRP A 127 -0.86 -0.87 10.73
C TRP A 127 -2.23 -1.48 10.99
N VAL A 128 -2.72 -1.43 12.24
CA VAL A 128 -4.01 -2.03 12.61
C VAL A 128 -5.17 -1.32 11.91
N SER A 129 -5.15 0.02 11.85
CA SER A 129 -6.20 0.81 11.18
C SER A 129 -6.35 0.51 9.69
N THR A 130 -5.27 0.10 9.01
CA THR A 130 -5.36 -0.32 7.61
C THR A 130 -6.24 -1.57 7.48
N TYR A 131 -6.10 -2.56 8.38
CA TYR A 131 -6.95 -3.76 8.36
C TYR A 131 -8.38 -3.46 8.75
N THR A 132 -8.61 -2.61 9.75
CA THR A 132 -9.99 -2.27 10.17
C THR A 132 -10.71 -1.45 9.10
N ALA A 133 -10.01 -0.62 8.33
CA ALA A 133 -10.55 0.03 7.15
C ALA A 133 -10.93 -0.99 6.06
N VAL A 134 -10.13 -2.03 5.84
CA VAL A 134 -10.49 -3.14 4.93
C VAL A 134 -11.73 -3.87 5.44
N ALA A 135 -11.81 -4.19 6.74
CA ALA A 135 -12.98 -4.83 7.34
C ALA A 135 -14.25 -3.99 7.20
N ALA A 136 -14.12 -2.66 7.25
CA ALA A 136 -15.21 -1.71 7.06
C ALA A 136 -15.62 -1.54 5.57
N GLY A 137 -14.84 -2.09 4.63
CA GLY A 137 -15.10 -1.98 3.19
C GLY A 137 -14.56 -0.70 2.54
N GLU A 138 -13.78 0.10 3.26
CA GLU A 138 -13.26 1.40 2.78
C GLU A 138 -12.19 1.25 1.69
N LEU A 139 -11.67 0.03 1.48
CA LEU A 139 -10.70 -0.30 0.44
C LEU A 139 -11.30 -1.22 -0.64
N ASP A 140 -12.61 -1.47 -0.62
CA ASP A 140 -13.29 -2.26 -1.64
C ASP A 140 -13.72 -1.40 -2.82
N GLY A 141 -13.42 -1.86 -4.02
CA GLY A 141 -13.83 -1.25 -5.28
C GLY A 141 -12.62 -1.06 -6.19
N ALA A 142 -12.60 -1.79 -7.30
CA ALA A 142 -11.67 -1.50 -8.39
C ALA A 142 -12.24 -0.38 -9.27
N ASP A 143 -11.39 0.57 -9.63
CA ASP A 143 -11.67 1.73 -10.46
C ASP A 143 -10.80 1.70 -11.73
N ASP A 144 -11.22 2.42 -12.77
CA ASP A 144 -10.57 2.44 -14.08
C ASP A 144 -9.59 3.62 -14.27
N ALA A 145 -9.33 4.41 -13.22
CA ALA A 145 -8.42 5.56 -13.28
C ALA A 145 -7.02 5.18 -13.77
N VAL A 146 -6.44 4.07 -13.30
CA VAL A 146 -5.11 3.63 -13.75
C VAL A 146 -5.11 3.35 -15.27
N PRO A 147 -6.00 2.50 -15.81
CA PRO A 147 -6.15 2.33 -17.26
C PRO A 147 -6.34 3.62 -18.05
N ARG A 148 -7.19 4.52 -17.55
CA ARG A 148 -7.51 5.79 -18.23
C ARG A 148 -6.35 6.77 -18.26
N LEU A 149 -5.59 6.87 -17.17
CA LEU A 149 -4.48 7.80 -17.05
C LEU A 149 -3.21 7.28 -17.77
N THR A 150 -2.96 5.98 -17.69
CA THR A 150 -1.70 5.38 -18.17
C THR A 150 -1.81 4.77 -19.56
N GLY A 151 -3.02 4.52 -20.06
CA GLY A 151 -3.27 3.84 -21.35
C GLY A 151 -2.96 2.34 -21.34
N ARG A 152 -2.65 1.76 -20.17
CA ARG A 152 -2.37 0.33 -19.97
C ARG A 152 -3.19 -0.23 -18.81
N PRO A 153 -3.61 -1.50 -18.82
CA PRO A 153 -4.31 -2.10 -17.69
C PRO A 153 -3.53 -1.94 -16.38
N ALA A 154 -4.25 -1.80 -15.26
CA ALA A 154 -3.64 -1.89 -13.93
C ALA A 154 -3.05 -3.29 -13.72
N THR A 155 -1.91 -3.34 -13.05
CA THR A 155 -1.12 -4.55 -12.82
C THR A 155 -1.82 -5.42 -11.77
N PRO A 156 -2.22 -6.66 -12.10
CA PRO A 156 -2.79 -7.58 -11.11
C PRO A 156 -1.76 -7.94 -10.04
N LEU A 157 -2.22 -8.18 -8.80
CA LEU A 157 -1.33 -8.58 -7.70
C LEU A 157 -0.43 -9.76 -8.08
N ALA A 158 -0.97 -10.75 -8.81
CA ALA A 158 -0.24 -11.93 -9.26
C ALA A 158 0.98 -11.63 -10.13
N ASP A 159 0.98 -10.49 -10.82
CA ASP A 159 2.09 -10.05 -11.68
C ASP A 159 3.12 -9.24 -10.87
N VAL A 160 2.67 -8.51 -9.84
CA VAL A 160 3.55 -7.74 -8.93
C VAL A 160 4.48 -8.65 -8.12
N VAL A 161 3.99 -9.84 -7.74
CA VAL A 161 4.66 -10.73 -6.79
C VAL A 161 5.46 -11.87 -7.43
N ARG A 162 5.61 -11.88 -8.76
CA ARG A 162 6.53 -12.78 -9.48
C ARG A 162 7.95 -12.24 -9.49
#